data_AF-A0A1B0ZQ47-F1
#
_entry.id   AF-A0A1B0ZQ47-F1
#
_cell.length_a   1.000
_cell.length_b   1.000
_cell.length_c   1.000
_cell.angle_alpha   90.00
_cell.angle_beta   90.00
_cell.angle_gamma   90.00
#
_symmetry.space_group_name_H-M   'P 1'
#
loop_
_entity.id
_entity.type
_entity.pdbx_description
1 polymer ?
#
loop_
_entity_poly.entity_id
_entity_poly.type
_entity_poly.pdbx_seq_one_letter_code
_entity_poly.pdbx_strand_id
1 'polypeptide(L)' 'MFVRQLEGRLLSALAGQVTEAIFGSNPSDQGTVTFGTTEVTFERTVDSISLTIVDSLDGTVTEIVVPQLVTGS' A
#
# COMPACT_ATOMS: atom_id res chain seq x y z
N MET A 1 -21.70 7.23 -13.49
CA MET A 1 -21.15 5.90 -13.81
C MET A 1 -19.68 5.94 -14.23
N PHE A 2 -19.25 6.94 -15.01
CA PHE A 2 -17.84 7.10 -15.41
C PHE A 2 -16.86 7.30 -14.23
N VAL A 3 -17.20 8.19 -13.28
CA VAL A 3 -16.35 8.51 -12.12
C VAL A 3 -16.03 7.27 -11.26
N ARG A 4 -17.06 6.47 -10.93
CA ARG A 4 -16.87 5.20 -10.19
C ARG A 4 -15.97 4.18 -10.91
N GLN A 5 -16.04 4.13 -12.24
CA GLN A 5 -15.15 3.27 -13.03
C GLN A 5 -13.73 3.79 -13.08
N LEU A 6 -13.54 5.12 -13.05
CA LEU A 6 -12.23 5.76 -12.98
C LEU A 6 -11.59 5.53 -11.60
N GLU A 7 -12.33 5.70 -10.52
CA GLU A 7 -11.87 5.41 -9.14
C GLU A 7 -11.39 3.98 -8.98
N GLY A 8 -12.16 2.99 -9.46
CA GLY A 8 -11.76 1.59 -9.40
C GLY A 8 -10.43 1.32 -10.12
N ARG A 9 -10.21 1.94 -11.28
CA ARG A 9 -8.94 1.80 -12.03
C ARG A 9 -7.78 2.47 -11.32
N LEU A 10 -8.01 3.64 -10.72
CA LEU A 10 -6.98 4.37 -9.95
C LEU A 10 -6.56 3.56 -8.71
N LEU A 11 -7.53 2.99 -7.98
CA LEU A 11 -7.25 2.12 -6.83
C LEU A 11 -6.49 0.86 -7.23
N SER A 12 -6.85 0.22 -8.36
CA SER A 12 -6.09 -0.93 -8.87
C SER A 12 -4.67 -0.56 -9.27
N ALA A 13 -4.46 0.61 -9.89
CA ALA A 13 -3.12 1.08 -10.26
C ALA A 13 -2.26 1.37 -9.03
N LEU A 14 -2.85 2.01 -8.00
CA LEU A 14 -2.18 2.25 -6.72
C LEU A 14 -1.77 0.95 -6.04
N ALA A 15 -2.68 -0.03 -5.97
CA ALA A 15 -2.37 -1.35 -5.42
C ALA A 15 -1.20 -2.01 -6.16
N GLY A 16 -1.14 -1.87 -7.49
CA GLY A 16 -0.02 -2.37 -8.29
C GLY A 16 1.31 -1.67 -7.96
N GLN A 17 1.33 -0.35 -7.82
CA GLN A 17 2.54 0.40 -7.47
C GLN A 17 3.05 0.06 -6.06
N VAL A 18 2.15 -0.05 -5.09
CA VAL A 18 2.49 -0.47 -3.72
C VAL A 18 3.01 -1.92 -3.72
N THR A 19 2.38 -2.81 -4.48
CA THR A 19 2.83 -4.20 -4.63
C THR A 19 4.22 -4.28 -5.25
N GLU A 20 4.51 -3.52 -6.32
CA GLU A 20 5.84 -3.47 -6.93
C GLU A 20 6.88 -2.87 -5.98
N ALA A 21 6.55 -1.86 -5.18
CA ALA A 21 7.47 -1.29 -4.21
C ALA A 21 7.86 -2.30 -3.10
N ILE A 22 6.94 -3.19 -2.73
CA ILE A 22 7.12 -4.20 -1.66
C ILE A 22 7.74 -5.50 -2.17
N PHE A 23 7.32 -5.97 -3.36
CA PHE A 23 7.63 -7.30 -3.90
C PHE A 23 8.37 -7.28 -5.24
N GLY A 24 8.61 -6.09 -5.79
CA GLY A 24 9.25 -5.91 -7.08
C GLY A 24 10.73 -6.27 -7.07
N SER A 25 11.38 -5.97 -8.19
CA SER A 25 12.76 -6.40 -8.46
C SER A 25 13.83 -5.68 -7.63
N ASN A 26 13.51 -4.55 -7.00
CA ASN A 26 14.37 -3.89 -6.01
C ASN A 26 13.51 -3.45 -4.80
N PRO A 27 13.09 -4.40 -3.96
CA PRO A 27 12.13 -4.13 -2.90
C PRO A 27 12.78 -3.22 -1.85
N SER A 28 12.03 -2.21 -1.43
CA SER A 28 12.43 -1.36 -0.30
C SER A 28 11.84 -1.92 0.99
N ASP A 29 12.56 -1.77 2.10
CA ASP A 29 12.04 -2.15 3.42
C ASP A 29 11.00 -1.15 3.92
N GLN A 30 10.99 0.08 3.39
CA GLN A 30 9.99 1.08 3.72
C GLN A 30 9.78 2.04 2.57
N GLY A 31 8.61 2.68 2.52
CA GLY A 31 8.34 3.71 1.53
C GLY A 31 7.01 4.42 1.78
N THR A 32 6.88 5.59 1.18
CA THR A 32 5.65 6.38 1.21
C THR A 32 5.24 6.69 -0.23
N VAL A 33 3.97 6.43 -0.53
CA VAL A 33 3.33 6.71 -1.81
C VAL A 33 2.16 7.65 -1.55
N THR A 34 2.17 8.83 -2.14
CA THR A 34 1.06 9.78 -2.02
C THR A 34 0.27 9.83 -3.31
N PHE A 35 -1.05 9.67 -3.21
CA PHE A 35 -1.98 9.80 -4.32
C PHE A 35 -3.12 10.78 -3.94
N GLY A 36 -3.12 11.96 -4.56
CA GLY A 36 -4.09 12.99 -4.21
C GLY A 36 -3.93 13.42 -2.75
N THR A 37 -4.96 13.17 -1.94
CA THR A 37 -4.95 13.42 -0.49
C THR A 37 -4.67 12.18 0.34
N THR A 38 -4.57 11.01 -0.28
CA THR A 38 -4.29 9.75 0.40
C THR A 38 -2.79 9.48 0.40
N GLU A 39 -2.23 9.30 1.59
CA GLU A 39 -0.85 8.88 1.80
C GLU A 39 -0.82 7.42 2.23
N VAL A 40 -0.01 6.61 1.57
CA VAL A 40 0.18 5.19 1.87
C VAL A 40 1.63 4.99 2.28
N THR A 41 1.87 4.67 3.54
CA THR A 41 3.17 4.28 4.05
C THR A 41 3.20 2.77 4.20
N PHE A 42 4.27 2.13 3.76
CA PHE A 42 4.51 0.72 4.04
C PHE A 42 5.85 0.53 4.73
N GLU A 43 5.88 -0.44 5.63
CA GLU A 43 7.07 -0.91 6.32
C GLU A 43 7.08 -2.44 6.30
N ARG A 44 8.14 -3.00 5.72
CA ARG A 44 8.40 -4.42 5.67
C ARG A 44 9.39 -4.78 6.77
N THR A 45 8.93 -5.66 7.63
CA THR A 45 9.74 -6.32 8.65
C THR A 45 10.03 -7.76 8.24
N VAL A 46 10.81 -8.47 9.05
CA VAL A 46 11.16 -9.89 8.82
C VAL A 46 9.92 -10.79 8.88
N ASP A 47 8.93 -10.41 9.69
CA ASP A 47 7.77 -11.25 10.02
C ASP A 47 6.48 -10.76 9.36
N SER A 48 6.41 -9.48 8.99
CA SER A 48 5.19 -8.86 8.48
C SER A 48 5.45 -7.64 7.62
N ILE A 49 4.45 -7.26 6.84
CA ILE A 49 4.38 -5.98 6.14
C ILE A 49 3.25 -5.18 6.77
N SER A 50 3.57 -4.00 7.28
CA SER A 50 2.61 -3.01 7.77
C SER A 50 2.31 -2.01 6.66
N LEU A 51 1.03 -1.72 6.43
CA LEU A 51 0.58 -0.64 5.58
C LEU A 51 -0.28 0.32 6.41
N THR A 52 0.06 1.60 6.34
CA THR A 52 -0.72 2.69 6.94
C THR A 52 -1.23 3.58 5.81
N ILE A 53 -2.54 3.71 5.72
CA ILE A 53 -3.21 4.57 4.73
C ILE A 53 -3.85 5.72 5.50
N VAL A 54 -3.45 6.95 5.19
CA VAL A 54 -3.97 8.17 5.80
C VAL A 54 -4.65 9.01 4.72
N ASP A 55 -5.92 9.35 4.90
CA ASP A 55 -6.55 10.38 4.09
C ASP A 55 -6.42 11.74 4.80
N SER A 56 -5.69 12.66 4.17
CA SER A 56 -5.45 14.00 4.72
C SER A 56 -6.68 14.92 4.69
N LEU A 57 -7.76 14.55 4.00
CA LEU A 57 -9.00 15.34 3.96
C LEU A 57 -9.84 15.18 5.23
N ASP A 58 -9.97 13.96 5.73
CA ASP A 58 -10.84 13.63 6.86
C ASP A 58 -10.07 13.02 8.06
N GLY A 59 -8.76 12.77 7.89
CA GLY A 59 -7.90 12.19 8.90
C GLY A 59 -8.13 10.69 9.10
N THR A 60 -8.85 10.02 8.20
CA THR A 60 -9.11 8.59 8.30
C THR A 60 -7.80 7.82 8.19
N VAL A 61 -7.52 7.00 9.20
CA VAL A 61 -6.36 6.10 9.23
C VAL A 61 -6.86 4.67 9.09
N THR A 62 -6.30 3.95 8.10
CA THR A 62 -6.49 2.52 7.92
C THR A 62 -5.16 1.82 8.06
N GLU A 63 -5.07 0.90 9.02
CA GLU A 63 -3.88 0.07 9.24
C GLU A 63 -4.15 -1.35 8.77
N ILE A 64 -3.24 -1.90 7.97
CA ILE A 64 -3.31 -3.26 7.45
C ILE A 64 -1.98 -3.94 7.76
N VAL A 65 -2.04 -5.06 8.47
CA VAL A 65 -0.85 -5.88 8.74
C VAL A 65 -0.99 -7.20 8.00
N VAL A 66 -0.02 -7.47 7.12
CA VAL A 66 0.05 -8.70 6.34
C VAL A 66 1.24 -9.52 6.84
N PRO A 67 1.03 -10.69 7.47
CA PRO A 67 2.13 -11.55 7.90
C PRO A 67 2.90 -12.07 6.67
N GLN A 68 4.23 -12.08 6.74
CA GLN A 68 5.06 -12.71 5.73
C GLN A 68 4.99 -14.23 5.92
N LEU A 69 4.67 -14.96 4.85
CA LEU A 69 4.68 -16.42 4.90
C LEU A 69 6.14 -16.89 4.98
N VAL A 70 6.60 -17.25 6.18
CA VAL A 70 7.87 -17.93 6.36
C VAL A 70 7.70 -19.40 5.94
N THR A 71 8.12 -19.75 4.73
CA THR A 71 8.28 -21.16 4.37
C THR A 71 9.52 -21.66 5.08
N GLY A 72 9.33 -22.24 6.28
CA GLY A 72 10.41 -22.84 7.06
C GLY A 72 11.16 -23.87 6.22
N SER A 73 12.49 -23.75 6.23
CA SER A 73 13.46 -24.60 5.54
C SER A 73 13.44 -26.05 6.02
#